data_AF-A0A8F9RZB9-F1
#
_entry.id   AF-A0A8F9RZB9-F1
#
_cell.length_a   1.000
_cell.length_b   1.000
_cell.length_c   1.000
_cell.angle_alpha   90.00
_cell.angle_beta   90.00
_cell.angle_gamma   90.00
#
_symmetry.space_group_name_H-M   'P 1'
#
loop_
_entity.id
_entity.type
_entity.pdbx_description
1 polymer ?
#
loop_
_entity_poly.entity_id
_entity_poly.type
_entity_poly.pdbx_seq_one_letter_code
_entity_poly.pdbx_strand_id
1 'polypeptide(L)'
;GWGVVSKHGLVVLVNTDAYLIDTPFTATDTEKLVNWFVERGYKIKGTISSHFHSDSTGGIEWLNSQSIPTYASELTNELLKKDGKVQAKNSFSGVSYWLVKNKIEVFYPGPGHTQDNVVVWLPEKKILFGGCFVKPDGLGNLGDANLEAWPKSA
;
A
#
# COMPACT_ATOMS: atom_id res chain seq x y z
N GLY A 1 -4.99 2.15 -24.46
CA GLY A 1 -4.38 2.53 -23.18
C GLY A 1 -5.42 3.24 -22.33
N TRP A 2 -5.22 3.33 -21.01
CA TRP A 2 -6.23 3.84 -20.05
C TRP A 2 -6.27 5.38 -19.92
N GLY A 3 -5.42 6.11 -20.66
CA GLY A 3 -5.27 7.56 -20.50
C GLY A 3 -4.52 7.91 -19.22
N VAL A 4 -4.75 9.13 -18.70
CA VAL A 4 -4.22 9.57 -17.41
C VAL A 4 -5.14 9.05 -16.29
N VAL A 5 -4.58 8.27 -15.37
CA VAL A 5 -5.33 7.65 -14.26
C VAL A 5 -4.80 8.19 -12.94
N SER A 6 -5.69 8.70 -12.08
CA SER A 6 -5.33 9.11 -10.73
C SER A 6 -5.12 7.91 -9.82
N LYS A 7 -4.16 8.04 -8.91
CA LYS A 7 -3.97 7.11 -7.80
C LYS A 7 -4.04 7.88 -6.48
N HIS A 8 -4.81 7.35 -5.54
CA HIS A 8 -4.90 7.87 -4.19
C HIS A 8 -4.13 6.95 -3.23
N GLY A 9 -3.41 7.55 -2.30
CA GLY A 9 -2.83 6.94 -1.12
C GLY A 9 -3.13 7.83 0.08
N LEU A 10 -2.65 7.47 1.27
CA LEU A 10 -2.81 8.28 2.48
C LEU A 10 -1.46 8.55 3.15
N VAL A 11 -1.40 9.63 3.93
CA VAL A 11 -0.39 9.79 4.97
C VAL A 11 -1.10 9.90 6.32
N VAL A 12 -0.80 8.96 7.22
CA VAL A 12 -1.40 8.89 8.55
C VAL A 12 -0.42 9.42 9.57
N LEU A 13 -0.85 10.41 10.34
CA LEU A 13 -0.03 11.05 11.37
C LEU A 13 -0.35 10.49 12.74
N VAL A 14 0.68 10.05 13.45
CA VAL A 14 0.62 9.57 14.83
C VAL A 14 1.64 10.37 15.64
N ASN A 15 1.17 11.39 16.36
CA ASN A 15 2.04 12.38 17.00
C ASN A 15 2.96 13.07 15.95
N THR A 16 4.28 12.94 16.09
CA THR A 16 5.29 13.45 15.15
C THR A 16 5.69 12.45 14.08
N ASP A 17 5.07 11.26 14.06
CA ASP A 17 5.40 10.19 13.12
C ASP A 17 4.39 10.17 11.96
N ALA A 18 4.88 9.95 10.74
CA ALA A 18 4.08 9.82 9.53
C ALA A 18 4.24 8.42 8.91
N TYR A 19 3.13 7.83 8.50
CA TYR A 19 3.04 6.53 7.84
C TYR A 19 2.40 6.69 6.46
N LEU A 20 3.10 6.23 5.43
CA LEU A 20 2.61 6.23 4.05
C LEU A 20 1.75 4.99 3.84
N ILE A 21 0.53 5.17 3.35
CA ILE A 21 -0.35 4.09 2.89
C ILE A 21 -0.37 4.16 1.37
N ASP A 22 0.30 3.21 0.75
CA ASP A 22 0.80 3.22 -0.64
C ASP A 22 1.81 4.33 -0.94
N THR A 23 2.76 4.03 -1.83
CA THR A 23 3.63 5.04 -2.43
C THR A 23 3.01 5.63 -3.70
N PRO A 24 3.42 6.83 -4.12
CA PRO A 24 3.24 7.27 -5.51
C PRO A 24 3.86 6.29 -6.53
N PHE A 25 3.50 6.46 -7.80
CA PHE A 25 4.02 5.65 -8.91
C PHE A 25 5.55 5.74 -9.09
N THR A 26 6.15 6.86 -8.69
CA THR A 26 7.53 7.18 -9.01
C THR A 26 8.34 7.50 -7.75
N ALA A 27 9.64 7.22 -7.81
CA ALA A 27 10.59 7.67 -6.80
C ALA A 27 10.54 9.19 -6.60
N THR A 28 10.44 9.97 -7.70
CA THR A 28 10.38 11.43 -7.67
C THR A 28 9.17 11.95 -6.88
N ASP A 29 7.98 11.39 -7.09
CA ASP A 29 6.80 11.84 -6.34
C ASP A 29 6.79 11.29 -4.91
N THR A 30 7.40 10.12 -4.68
CA THR A 30 7.63 9.60 -3.33
C THR A 30 8.56 10.51 -2.54
N GLU A 31 9.65 10.98 -3.15
CA GLU A 31 10.58 11.93 -2.55
C GLU A 31 9.91 13.27 -2.23
N LYS A 32 9.16 13.84 -3.18
CA LYS A 32 8.38 15.07 -2.93
C LYS A 32 7.41 14.90 -1.77
N LEU A 33 6.69 13.78 -1.72
CA LEU A 33 5.75 13.48 -0.65
C LEU A 33 6.46 13.40 0.70
N VAL A 34 7.57 12.66 0.79
CA VAL A 34 8.36 12.54 2.01
C VAL A 34 8.91 13.89 2.47
N ASN A 35 9.53 14.65 1.57
CA ASN A 35 10.12 15.96 1.88
C ASN A 35 9.05 16.93 2.40
N TRP A 36 7.85 16.92 1.81
CA TRP A 36 6.74 17.77 2.25
C TRP A 36 6.38 17.56 3.74
N PHE A 37 6.36 16.32 4.21
CA PHE A 37 6.10 16.02 5.63
C PHE A 37 7.32 16.27 6.53
N VAL A 38 8.53 15.97 6.05
CA VAL A 38 9.77 16.21 6.80
C VAL A 38 9.99 17.70 7.06
N GLU A 39 9.76 18.56 6.06
CA GLU A 39 9.83 20.03 6.18
C GLU A 39 8.84 20.59 7.22
N ARG A 40 7.79 19.82 7.55
CA ARG A 40 6.77 20.17 8.57
C ARG A 40 7.05 19.55 9.93
N GLY A 41 8.22 18.93 10.11
CA GLY A 41 8.67 18.37 11.37
C GLY A 41 8.19 16.94 11.65
N TYR A 42 7.66 16.23 10.65
CA TYR A 42 7.28 14.82 10.81
C TYR A 42 8.43 13.87 10.46
N LYS A 43 8.51 12.76 11.18
CA LYS A 43 9.40 11.65 10.86
C LYS A 43 8.65 10.59 10.07
N ILE A 44 9.14 10.25 8.87
CA ILE A 44 8.57 9.10 8.14
C ILE A 44 8.99 7.82 8.85
N LYS A 45 8.03 7.13 9.49
CA LYS A 45 8.28 5.90 10.25
C LYS A 45 8.14 4.64 9.43
N GLY A 46 7.38 4.69 8.35
CA GLY A 46 7.35 3.62 7.38
C GLY A 46 6.28 3.79 6.32
N THR A 47 6.26 2.85 5.39
CA THR A 47 5.23 2.72 4.36
C THR A 47 4.63 1.31 4.38
N ILE A 48 3.35 1.20 4.04
CA ILE A 48 2.68 -0.08 3.76
C ILE A 48 2.13 -0.04 2.33
N SER A 49 2.47 -1.03 1.52
CA SER A 49 1.91 -1.20 0.16
C SER A 49 0.73 -2.17 0.17
N SER A 50 -0.38 -1.74 -0.44
CA SER A 50 -1.66 -2.47 -0.47
C SER A 50 -1.67 -3.66 -1.43
N HIS A 51 -0.88 -3.61 -2.50
CA HIS A 51 -0.67 -4.72 -3.42
C HIS A 51 0.59 -4.49 -4.27
N PHE A 52 0.99 -5.46 -5.09
CA PHE A 52 2.30 -5.45 -5.76
C PHE A 52 2.47 -4.45 -6.91
N HIS A 53 1.37 -3.94 -7.50
CA HIS A 53 1.47 -3.04 -8.65
C HIS A 53 2.16 -1.69 -8.31
N SER A 54 2.71 -1.05 -9.34
CA SER A 54 3.57 0.14 -9.21
C SER A 54 2.86 1.38 -8.67
N ASP A 55 1.52 1.44 -8.74
CA ASP A 55 0.71 2.49 -8.14
C ASP A 55 0.69 2.44 -6.60
N SER A 56 1.23 1.36 -6.03
CA SER A 56 1.34 1.14 -4.58
C SER A 56 2.80 0.94 -4.14
N THR A 57 3.67 0.45 -5.04
CA THR A 57 5.04 0.01 -4.73
C THR A 57 6.14 0.79 -5.45
N GLY A 58 5.79 1.72 -6.35
CA GLY A 58 6.75 2.45 -7.20
C GLY A 58 7.82 3.24 -6.43
N GLY A 59 7.58 3.58 -5.17
CA GLY A 59 8.50 4.29 -4.29
C GLY A 59 9.34 3.40 -3.37
N ILE A 60 9.12 2.08 -3.33
CA ILE A 60 9.78 1.17 -2.36
C ILE A 60 11.31 1.24 -2.49
N GLU A 61 11.85 1.19 -3.70
CA GLU A 61 13.30 1.21 -3.94
C GLU A 61 13.95 2.48 -3.37
N TRP A 62 13.34 3.64 -3.65
CA TRP A 62 13.83 4.91 -3.13
C TRP A 62 13.73 4.96 -1.60
N LEU A 63 12.61 4.56 -1.00
CA LEU A 63 12.46 4.52 0.46
C LEU A 63 13.48 3.58 1.11
N ASN A 64 13.75 2.43 0.48
CA ASN A 64 14.76 1.46 0.93
C ASN A 64 16.17 2.07 0.93
N SER A 65 16.50 2.88 -0.08
CA SER A 65 17.77 3.61 -0.18
C SER A 65 17.92 4.67 0.91
N GLN A 66 16.82 5.27 1.35
CA GLN A 66 16.77 6.24 2.44
C GLN A 66 16.68 5.57 3.83
N SER A 67 16.78 4.23 3.89
CA SER A 67 16.61 3.45 5.13
C SER A 67 15.27 3.68 5.84
N ILE A 68 14.24 4.10 5.11
CA ILE A 68 12.87 4.20 5.62
C ILE A 68 12.25 2.79 5.63
N PRO A 69 11.64 2.33 6.74
CA PRO A 69 11.00 1.02 6.80
C PRO A 69 9.88 0.87 5.77
N THR A 70 9.98 -0.17 4.93
CA THR A 70 8.96 -0.55 3.95
C THR A 70 8.30 -1.85 4.38
N TYR A 71 6.97 -1.91 4.31
CA TYR A 71 6.15 -3.06 4.67
C TYR A 71 5.26 -3.48 3.49
N ALA A 72 5.12 -4.79 3.29
CA ALA A 72 4.17 -5.39 2.35
C ALA A 72 3.75 -6.77 2.87
N SER A 73 2.65 -7.35 2.37
CA SER A 73 2.34 -8.74 2.73
C SER A 73 3.43 -9.68 2.18
N GLU A 74 3.59 -10.86 2.77
CA GLU A 74 4.49 -11.89 2.22
C GLU A 74 4.17 -12.18 0.74
N LEU A 75 2.88 -12.31 0.40
CA LEU A 75 2.43 -12.55 -0.97
C LEU A 75 2.74 -11.37 -1.91
N THR A 76 2.57 -10.13 -1.44
CA THR A 76 2.97 -8.93 -2.19
C THR A 76 4.46 -8.95 -2.49
N ASN A 77 5.29 -9.30 -1.50
CA ASN A 77 6.73 -9.39 -1.67
C ASN A 77 7.13 -10.52 -2.63
N GLU A 78 6.43 -11.65 -2.61
CA GLU A 78 6.63 -12.75 -3.58
C GLU A 78 6.31 -12.31 -5.00
N LEU A 79 5.20 -11.61 -5.21
CA LEU A 79 4.80 -11.08 -6.52
C LEU A 79 5.75 -9.99 -7.01
N LEU A 80 6.22 -9.08 -6.13
CA LEU A 80 7.28 -8.13 -6.47
C LEU A 80 8.55 -8.83 -6.96
N LYS A 81 8.99 -9.88 -6.25
CA LYS A 81 10.16 -10.65 -6.65
C LYS A 81 9.95 -11.34 -8.00
N LYS A 82 8.77 -11.93 -8.22
CA LYS A 82 8.40 -12.56 -9.49
C LYS A 82 8.44 -11.57 -10.66
N ASP A 83 8.07 -10.33 -10.42
CA ASP A 83 8.08 -9.24 -11.40
C ASP A 83 9.44 -8.54 -11.55
N GLY A 84 10.48 -9.04 -10.88
CA GLY A 84 11.82 -8.44 -10.90
C GLY A 84 11.87 -7.05 -10.25
N LYS A 85 10.96 -6.76 -9.32
CA LYS A 85 10.87 -5.51 -8.57
C LYS A 85 11.56 -5.62 -7.21
N VAL A 86 12.00 -4.47 -6.71
CA VAL A 86 12.54 -4.36 -5.34
C VAL A 86 11.44 -4.65 -4.33
N GLN A 87 11.73 -5.55 -3.39
CA GLN A 87 10.81 -5.95 -2.33
C GLN A 87 10.80 -4.94 -1.16
N ALA A 88 9.71 -4.90 -0.41
CA ALA A 88 9.69 -4.26 0.90
C ALA A 88 10.62 -5.01 1.88
N LYS A 89 11.31 -4.29 2.76
CA LYS A 89 12.27 -4.87 3.71
C LYS A 89 11.61 -5.64 4.85
N ASN A 90 10.35 -5.37 5.13
CA ASN A 90 9.57 -6.05 6.17
C ASN A 90 8.34 -6.67 5.53
N SER A 91 8.00 -7.89 5.97
CA SER A 91 6.78 -8.57 5.56
C SER A 91 5.93 -8.96 6.75
N PHE A 92 4.64 -9.19 6.48
CA PHE A 92 3.70 -9.78 7.42
C PHE A 92 2.84 -10.83 6.69
N SER A 93 2.29 -11.75 7.47
CA SER A 93 1.37 -12.79 7.02
C SER A 93 0.15 -12.85 7.95
N GLY A 94 -0.84 -13.64 7.54
CA GLY A 94 -2.12 -13.74 8.24
C GLY A 94 -3.16 -12.74 7.74
N VAL A 95 -4.34 -12.79 8.36
CA VAL A 95 -5.53 -12.04 7.92
C VAL A 95 -5.52 -10.60 8.43
N SER A 96 -4.95 -10.35 9.61
CA SER A 96 -4.84 -9.01 10.20
C SER A 96 -3.42 -8.77 10.70
N TYR A 97 -2.94 -7.54 10.53
CA TYR A 97 -1.65 -7.08 10.99
C TYR A 97 -1.74 -5.63 11.48
N TRP A 98 -1.26 -5.36 12.69
CA TRP A 98 -1.17 -3.99 13.20
C TRP A 98 0.16 -3.37 12.82
N LEU A 99 0.16 -2.49 11.82
CA LEU A 99 1.32 -1.64 11.53
C LEU A 99 1.59 -0.67 12.69
N VAL A 100 0.52 -0.13 13.26
CA VAL A 100 0.56 0.66 14.49
C VAL A 100 -0.60 0.22 15.36
N LYS A 101 -0.29 -0.42 16.50
CA LYS A 101 -1.31 -1.00 17.41
C LYS A 101 -2.41 0.02 17.72
N ASN A 102 -3.66 -0.40 17.53
CA ASN A 102 -4.89 0.38 17.74
C ASN A 102 -5.06 1.62 16.83
N LYS A 103 -4.20 1.85 15.83
CA LYS A 103 -4.23 3.05 14.97
C LYS A 103 -4.22 2.76 13.48
N ILE A 104 -3.41 1.80 13.03
CA ILE A 104 -3.29 1.42 11.63
C ILE A 104 -3.28 -0.11 11.56
N GLU A 105 -4.39 -0.67 11.11
CA GLU A 105 -4.57 -2.11 10.89
C GLU A 105 -4.56 -2.40 9.39
N VAL A 106 -3.90 -3.48 9.01
CA VAL A 106 -3.91 -4.04 7.66
C VAL A 106 -4.75 -5.31 7.70
N PHE A 107 -5.67 -5.46 6.75
CA PHE A 107 -6.56 -6.60 6.65
C PHE A 107 -6.52 -7.20 5.26
N TYR A 108 -6.42 -8.53 5.18
CA TYR A 108 -6.47 -9.28 3.93
C TYR A 108 -7.88 -9.87 3.74
N PRO A 109 -8.72 -9.32 2.85
CA PRO A 109 -10.08 -9.81 2.63
C PRO A 109 -10.13 -11.11 1.82
N GLY A 110 -9.01 -11.51 1.20
CA GLY A 110 -8.94 -12.54 0.18
C GLY A 110 -8.63 -11.96 -1.21
N PRO A 111 -8.40 -12.82 -2.21
CA PRO A 111 -8.04 -12.39 -3.57
C PRO A 111 -9.16 -11.56 -4.22
N GLY A 112 -8.79 -10.57 -5.01
CA GLY A 112 -9.74 -9.72 -5.74
C GLY A 112 -9.09 -9.07 -6.95
N HIS A 113 -8.78 -7.78 -6.85
CA HIS A 113 -8.03 -7.04 -7.88
C HIS A 113 -6.69 -7.68 -8.18
N THR A 114 -6.04 -8.21 -7.14
CA THR A 114 -4.86 -9.09 -7.24
C THR A 114 -4.96 -10.20 -6.20
N GLN A 115 -4.06 -11.18 -6.25
CA GLN A 115 -4.02 -12.24 -5.24
C GLN A 115 -3.61 -11.72 -3.85
N ASP A 116 -2.91 -10.59 -3.78
CA ASP A 116 -2.25 -10.07 -2.58
C ASP A 116 -2.87 -8.80 -2.00
N ASN A 117 -3.98 -8.31 -2.57
CA ASN A 117 -4.56 -7.05 -2.15
C ASN A 117 -4.93 -7.04 -0.66
N VAL A 118 -4.48 -6.03 0.07
CA VAL A 118 -4.90 -5.75 1.45
C VAL A 118 -5.58 -4.39 1.52
N VAL A 119 -6.42 -4.21 2.52
CA VAL A 119 -7.02 -2.93 2.89
C VAL A 119 -6.41 -2.41 4.18
N VAL A 120 -6.43 -1.09 4.38
CA VAL A 120 -5.91 -0.47 5.61
C VAL A 120 -7.04 0.24 6.36
N TRP A 121 -7.22 -0.11 7.63
CA TRP A 121 -8.26 0.40 8.50
C TRP A 121 -7.68 1.35 9.56
N LEU A 122 -8.33 2.52 9.71
CA LEU A 122 -8.02 3.54 10.70
C LEU A 122 -9.17 3.61 11.72
N PRO A 123 -9.15 2.81 12.81
CA PRO A 123 -10.29 2.63 13.70
C PRO A 123 -10.76 3.92 14.38
N GLU A 124 -9.82 4.79 14.78
CA GLU A 124 -10.14 6.05 15.47
C GLU A 124 -10.94 7.02 14.58
N LYS A 125 -10.77 6.94 13.25
CA LYS A 125 -11.43 7.82 12.28
C LYS A 125 -12.54 7.14 11.49
N LYS A 126 -12.69 5.83 11.64
CA LYS A 126 -13.55 4.98 10.83
C LYS A 126 -13.31 5.14 9.32
N ILE A 127 -12.03 5.24 8.93
CA ILE A 127 -11.61 5.38 7.53
C ILE A 127 -11.03 4.05 7.06
N LEU A 128 -11.54 3.55 5.93
CA LEU A 128 -11.00 2.40 5.22
C LEU A 128 -10.31 2.87 3.95
N PHE A 129 -9.02 2.58 3.82
CA PHE A 129 -8.31 2.65 2.56
C PHE A 129 -8.44 1.31 1.84
N GLY A 130 -9.29 1.29 0.80
CA GLY A 130 -9.58 0.08 0.03
C GLY A 130 -8.61 -0.23 -1.10
N GLY A 131 -7.64 0.66 -1.37
CA GLY A 131 -6.70 0.51 -2.49
C GLY A 131 -7.41 0.24 -3.81
N CYS A 132 -6.81 -0.63 -4.63
CA CYS A 132 -7.40 -1.06 -5.90
C CYS A 132 -8.44 -2.19 -5.77
N PHE A 133 -8.68 -2.73 -4.57
CA PHE A 133 -9.74 -3.72 -4.34
C PHE A 133 -11.14 -3.09 -4.43
N VAL A 134 -11.29 -1.83 -4.01
CA VAL A 134 -12.58 -1.11 -4.06
C VAL A 134 -12.79 -0.47 -5.43
N LYS A 135 -13.81 -0.94 -6.15
CA LYS A 135 -14.09 -0.57 -7.56
C LYS A 135 -15.60 -0.37 -7.78
N PRO A 136 -16.18 0.79 -7.42
CA PRO A 136 -17.64 0.99 -7.46
C PRO A 136 -18.21 1.06 -8.88
N ASP A 137 -17.47 1.62 -9.83
CA ASP A 137 -17.99 1.93 -11.18
C ASP A 137 -17.47 0.99 -12.28
N GLY A 138 -16.65 0.00 -11.91
CA GLY A 138 -16.05 -0.97 -12.83
C GLY A 138 -14.71 -1.51 -12.34
N LEU A 139 -14.47 -2.80 -12.60
CA LEU A 139 -13.33 -3.54 -12.03
C LEU A 139 -11.96 -3.09 -12.55
N GLY A 140 -11.90 -2.43 -13.70
CA GLY A 140 -10.66 -1.96 -14.30
C GLY A 140 -9.86 -3.07 -14.97
N ASN A 141 -8.53 -3.07 -14.78
CA ASN A 141 -7.65 -4.08 -15.37
C ASN A 141 -7.74 -5.40 -14.59
N LEU A 142 -8.04 -6.49 -15.30
CA LEU A 142 -8.27 -7.82 -14.72
C LEU A 142 -7.08 -8.78 -14.92
N GLY A 143 -5.95 -8.31 -15.45
CA GLY A 143 -4.80 -9.16 -15.82
C GLY A 143 -4.30 -10.07 -14.69
N ASP A 144 -4.33 -9.58 -13.45
CA ASP A 144 -3.88 -10.29 -12.25
C ASP A 144 -5.01 -10.57 -11.24
N ALA A 145 -6.26 -10.32 -11.66
CA ALA A 145 -7.43 -10.42 -10.81
C ALA A 145 -7.88 -11.87 -10.59
N ASN A 146 -8.49 -12.13 -9.44
CA ASN A 146 -9.17 -13.38 -9.15
C ASN A 146 -10.69 -13.19 -9.17
N LEU A 147 -11.30 -13.30 -10.34
CA LEU A 147 -12.74 -13.02 -10.52
C LEU A 147 -13.66 -14.02 -9.81
N GLU A 148 -13.20 -15.24 -9.56
CA GLU A 148 -13.98 -16.26 -8.84
C GLU A 148 -13.98 -16.02 -7.33
N ALA A 149 -12.87 -15.51 -6.79
CA ALA A 149 -12.72 -15.21 -5.38
C ALA A 149 -13.23 -13.81 -5.02
N TRP A 150 -13.11 -12.81 -5.90
CA TRP A 150 -13.46 -11.42 -5.59
C TRP A 150 -14.87 -11.25 -4.99
N PRO A 151 -15.93 -11.91 -5.49
CA PRO A 151 -17.26 -11.79 -4.89
C PRO A 151 -17.41 -12.40 -3.49
N LYS A 152 -16.46 -13.25 -3.08
CA LYS A 152 -16.45 -13.96 -1.77
C LYS A 152 -15.49 -13.34 -0.77
N SER A 153 -14.53 -12.57 -1.24
CA SER A 153 -13.59 -11.82 -0.41
C SER A 153 -14.38 -10.82 0.45
N ALA A 154 -13.99 -10.75 1.73
CA ALA A 154 -14.77 -10.27 2.88
C ALA A 154 -15.73 -9.09 2.64
#